data_AF-A0A517W3Q6-F1
#
_entry.id   AF-A0A517W3Q6-F1
#
_cell.length_a   1.000
_cell.length_b   1.000
_cell.length_c   1.000
_cell.angle_alpha   90.00
_cell.angle_beta   90.00
_cell.angle_gamma   90.00
#
_symmetry.space_group_name_H-M   'P 1'
#
loop_
_entity.id
_entity.type
_entity.pdbx_description
1 polymer ?
#
loop_
_entity_poly.entity_id
_entity_poly.type
_entity_poly.pdbx_seq_one_letter_code
_entity_poly.pdbx_strand_id
1 'polypeptide(L)'
;MTIAETSTDPKIIAALVIASFSLLVTVVNIIWNYLTQTKLEILKSDLANSRAMHDARLDYEYEARKRLYHECEPIFFQLNESANDTKHRVISLARTSRLGHLGLEDDDWLTNEGYYSISTYYNLFIPLAHYKQIREALTLIDLNVDKVTKARYDLIKWLYICWTDDFELARLEPALSYEPNIGNWLEQRNSDPRKYWRQGLPIGRLDSAVESLLTRLPDHKIHVKSYGEFESDYKNKQSEVSEGFSLVRDIFHGFDPRTRPILWRCLLVQSILSRAIIESSKLSRDTNIEEFKPIRPFTKTEIRELDWRNDKDDVSERSFLSDFEVAFKYVKTHLPHLCQSVIVNHP
;
A
#
# COMPACT_ATOMS: atom_id res chain seq x y z
N MET A 1 1.66 111.74 -2.50
CA MET A 1 1.57 110.29 -2.19
C MET A 1 0.73 109.70 -3.30
N THR A 2 1.37 109.40 -4.43
CA THR A 2 0.72 109.07 -5.70
C THR A 2 0.77 107.56 -5.85
N ILE A 3 -0.38 106.92 -5.76
CA ILE A 3 -0.50 105.46 -5.89
C ILE A 3 -0.32 105.14 -7.36
N ALA A 4 0.75 104.43 -7.70
CA ALA A 4 0.98 103.95 -9.05
C ALA A 4 0.01 102.77 -9.33
N GLU A 5 -0.97 102.99 -10.20
CA GLU A 5 -1.80 101.93 -10.77
C GLU A 5 -0.96 101.12 -11.75
N THR A 6 -0.53 99.94 -11.32
CA THR A 6 0.07 98.93 -12.19
C THR A 6 -1.04 98.22 -12.95
N SER A 7 -1.32 98.65 -14.18
CA SER A 7 -2.16 97.88 -15.11
C SER A 7 -1.43 96.59 -15.46
N THR A 8 -1.90 95.49 -14.89
CA THR A 8 -1.37 94.16 -15.17
C THR A 8 -1.88 93.71 -16.55
N ASP A 9 -0.96 93.51 -17.50
CA ASP A 9 -1.29 93.08 -18.86
C ASP A 9 -2.00 91.71 -18.81
N PRO A 10 -3.23 91.58 -19.33
CA PRO A 10 -3.98 90.31 -19.33
C PRO A 10 -3.23 89.15 -19.99
N LYS A 11 -2.24 89.43 -20.86
CA LYS A 11 -1.34 88.42 -21.43
C LYS A 11 -0.44 87.77 -20.38
N ILE A 12 0.00 88.51 -19.36
CA ILE A 12 0.84 88.00 -18.25
C ILE A 12 0.01 87.06 -17.37
N ILE A 13 -1.25 87.41 -17.09
CA ILE A 13 -2.18 86.58 -16.31
C ILE A 13 -2.46 85.26 -17.06
N ALA A 14 -2.74 85.32 -18.36
CA ALA A 14 -2.96 84.13 -19.18
C ALA A 14 -1.72 83.22 -19.23
N ALA A 15 -0.51 83.78 -19.35
CA ALA A 15 0.73 83.02 -19.33
C ALA A 15 0.97 82.30 -18.00
N LEU A 16 0.68 82.95 -16.86
CA LEU A 16 0.76 82.34 -15.53
C LEU A 16 -0.24 81.19 -15.33
N VAL A 17 -1.47 81.35 -15.85
CA VAL A 17 -2.48 80.28 -15.82
C VAL A 17 -2.03 79.08 -16.67
N ILE A 18 -1.52 79.32 -17.88
CA ILE A 18 -1.01 78.24 -18.75
C ILE A 18 0.18 77.53 -18.11
N ALA A 19 1.11 78.27 -17.51
CA ALA A 19 2.27 77.71 -16.83
C ALA A 19 1.88 76.87 -15.60
N SER A 20 0.91 77.33 -14.81
CA SER A 20 0.42 76.58 -13.64
C SER A 20 -0.35 75.31 -14.02
N PHE A 21 -1.17 75.35 -15.08
CA PHE A 21 -1.80 74.14 -15.63
C PHE A 21 -0.76 73.14 -16.15
N SER A 22 0.26 73.62 -16.87
CA SER A 22 1.35 72.76 -17.38
C SER A 22 2.14 72.10 -16.25
N LEU A 23 2.44 72.85 -15.18
CA LEU A 23 3.08 72.32 -13.97
C LEU A 23 2.22 71.23 -13.33
N LEU A 24 0.91 71.48 -13.14
CA LEU A 24 0.00 70.55 -12.50
C LEU A 24 -0.14 69.24 -13.30
N VAL A 25 -0.29 69.34 -14.62
CA VAL A 25 -0.31 68.16 -15.52
C VAL A 25 0.99 67.37 -15.41
N THR A 26 2.14 68.06 -15.36
CA THR A 26 3.45 67.41 -15.22
C THR A 26 3.56 66.66 -13.88
N VAL A 27 3.12 67.26 -12.77
CA VAL A 27 3.14 66.63 -11.44
C VAL A 27 2.21 65.41 -11.39
N VAL A 28 0.99 65.52 -11.90
CA VAL A 28 0.04 64.39 -11.97
C VAL A 28 0.62 63.26 -12.81
N ASN A 29 1.26 63.57 -13.95
CA ASN A 29 1.87 62.58 -14.82
C ASN A 29 3.05 61.88 -14.12
N ILE A 30 3.88 62.61 -13.37
CA ILE A 30 4.97 62.02 -12.57
C ILE A 30 4.41 61.06 -11.50
N ILE A 31 3.39 61.49 -10.74
CA ILE A 31 2.78 60.66 -9.70
C ILE A 31 2.12 59.41 -10.32
N TRP A 32 1.38 59.57 -11.41
CA TRP A 32 0.73 58.46 -12.10
C TRP A 32 1.74 57.47 -12.66
N ASN A 33 2.81 57.96 -13.30
CA ASN A 33 3.88 57.10 -13.81
C ASN A 33 4.57 56.35 -12.68
N TYR A 34 4.87 57.02 -11.56
CA TYR A 34 5.44 56.37 -10.39
C TYR A 34 4.53 55.26 -9.84
N LEU A 35 3.24 55.55 -9.60
CA LEU A 35 2.28 54.55 -9.12
C LEU A 35 2.10 53.38 -10.10
N THR A 36 2.09 53.67 -11.40
CA THR A 36 1.96 52.64 -12.44
C THR A 36 3.21 51.77 -12.52
N GLN A 37 4.40 52.37 -12.42
CA GLN A 37 5.67 51.64 -12.36
C GLN A 37 5.75 50.75 -11.13
N THR A 38 5.40 51.24 -9.94
CA THR A 38 5.39 50.43 -8.70
C THR A 38 4.41 49.26 -8.81
N LYS A 39 3.18 49.49 -9.29
CA LYS A 39 2.21 48.40 -9.51
C LYS A 39 2.72 47.36 -10.50
N LEU A 40 3.38 47.81 -11.56
CA LEU A 40 3.94 46.94 -12.60
C LEU A 40 5.15 46.14 -12.09
N GLU A 41 5.98 46.73 -11.22
CA GLU A 41 7.08 46.03 -10.54
C GLU A 41 6.57 44.97 -9.56
N ILE A 42 5.55 45.28 -8.75
CA ILE A 42 4.91 44.32 -7.85
C ILE A 42 4.33 43.15 -8.65
N LEU A 43 3.54 43.44 -9.70
CA LEU A 43 2.94 42.40 -10.54
C LEU A 43 4.00 41.53 -11.23
N LYS A 44 5.11 42.13 -11.70
CA LYS A 44 6.24 41.38 -12.28
C LYS A 44 6.91 40.49 -11.24
N SER A 45 7.11 40.98 -10.02
CA SER A 45 7.70 40.22 -8.92
C SER A 45 6.80 39.05 -8.52
N ASP A 46 5.49 39.29 -8.38
CA ASP A 46 4.51 38.25 -8.05
C ASP A 46 4.45 37.16 -9.12
N LEU A 47 4.43 37.56 -10.40
CA LEU A 47 4.42 36.64 -11.52
C LEU A 47 5.76 35.87 -11.62
N ALA A 48 6.90 36.53 -11.38
CA ALA A 48 8.19 35.86 -11.32
C ALA A 48 8.26 34.84 -10.16
N ASN A 49 7.75 35.19 -8.98
CA ASN A 49 7.67 34.29 -7.83
C ASN A 49 6.75 33.10 -8.11
N SER A 50 5.58 33.33 -8.70
CA SER A 50 4.65 32.27 -9.08
C SER A 50 5.24 31.32 -10.13
N ARG A 51 6.00 31.84 -11.10
CA ARG A 51 6.72 31.01 -12.08
C ARG A 51 7.82 30.19 -11.40
N ALA A 52 8.65 30.83 -10.59
CA ALA A 52 9.72 30.13 -9.86
C ALA A 52 9.17 29.01 -8.96
N MET A 53 8.03 29.23 -8.28
CA MET A 53 7.36 28.19 -7.49
C MET A 53 6.82 27.05 -8.36
N HIS A 54 6.24 27.38 -9.52
CA HIS A 54 5.73 26.39 -10.46
C HIS A 54 6.87 25.55 -11.05
N ASP A 55 7.94 26.18 -11.51
CA ASP A 55 9.12 25.54 -12.08
C ASP A 55 9.80 24.64 -11.04
N ALA A 56 10.02 25.14 -9.81
CA ALA A 56 10.57 24.35 -8.72
C ALA A 56 9.71 23.12 -8.38
N ARG A 57 8.39 23.26 -8.45
CA ARG A 57 7.47 22.13 -8.25
C ARG A 57 7.57 21.12 -9.39
N LEU A 58 7.62 21.57 -10.64
CA LEU A 58 7.77 20.69 -11.80
C LEU A 58 9.09 19.91 -11.74
N ASP A 59 10.19 20.58 -11.38
CA ASP A 59 11.50 19.96 -11.22
C ASP A 59 11.48 18.89 -10.12
N TYR A 60 10.86 19.22 -8.97
CA TYR A 60 10.66 18.25 -7.89
C TYR A 60 9.82 17.05 -8.35
N GLU A 61 8.66 17.28 -8.98
CA GLU A 61 7.78 16.21 -9.45
C GLU A 61 8.48 15.33 -10.48
N TYR A 62 9.27 15.92 -11.39
CA TYR A 62 10.04 15.20 -12.39
C TYR A 62 11.10 14.30 -11.74
N GLU A 63 11.94 14.85 -10.85
CA GLU A 63 12.98 14.08 -10.17
C GLU A 63 12.39 13.00 -9.25
N ALA A 64 11.28 13.29 -8.56
CA ALA A 64 10.56 12.29 -7.76
C ALA A 64 10.05 11.13 -8.63
N ARG A 65 9.39 11.39 -9.76
CA ARG A 65 8.91 10.34 -10.69
C ARG A 65 10.06 9.54 -11.29
N LYS A 66 11.16 10.21 -11.61
CA LYS A 66 12.36 9.56 -12.12
C LYS A 66 12.94 8.58 -11.10
N ARG A 67 13.03 8.96 -9.82
CA ARG A 67 13.46 8.04 -8.74
C ARG A 67 12.49 6.88 -8.56
N LEU A 68 11.18 7.14 -8.51
CA LEU A 68 10.16 6.08 -8.43
C LEU A 68 10.33 5.06 -9.56
N TYR A 69 10.58 5.53 -10.79
CA TYR A 69 10.82 4.65 -11.92
C TYR A 69 12.10 3.82 -11.78
N HIS A 70 13.21 4.44 -11.40
CA HIS A 70 14.50 3.74 -11.35
C HIS A 70 14.63 2.82 -10.13
N GLU A 71 14.04 3.19 -9.00
CA GLU A 71 14.23 2.48 -7.73
C GLU A 71 13.07 1.53 -7.43
N CYS A 72 11.81 1.92 -7.70
CA CYS A 72 10.64 1.14 -7.30
C CYS A 72 10.10 0.22 -8.41
N GLU A 73 10.12 0.64 -9.69
CA GLU A 73 9.49 -0.16 -10.77
C GLU A 73 10.10 -1.57 -10.92
N PRO A 74 11.43 -1.78 -10.84
CA PRO A 74 12.00 -3.13 -10.85
C PRO A 74 11.50 -3.99 -9.69
N ILE A 75 11.28 -3.39 -8.51
CA ILE A 75 10.77 -4.09 -7.33
C ILE A 75 9.28 -4.40 -7.51
N PHE A 76 8.49 -3.48 -8.09
CA PHE A 76 7.08 -3.76 -8.41
C PHE A 76 6.92 -4.86 -9.44
N PHE A 77 7.85 -4.97 -10.39
CA PHE A 77 7.86 -6.10 -11.33
C PHE A 77 8.09 -7.43 -10.61
N GLN A 78 9.10 -7.51 -9.72
CA GLN A 78 9.35 -8.71 -8.92
C GLN A 78 8.17 -9.02 -7.97
N LEU A 79 7.59 -7.98 -7.38
CA LEU A 79 6.41 -8.09 -6.55
C LEU A 79 5.25 -8.74 -7.31
N ASN A 80 5.00 -8.36 -8.57
CA ASN A 80 3.92 -8.91 -9.38
C ASN A 80 4.05 -10.44 -9.53
N GLU A 81 5.25 -10.93 -9.84
CA GLU A 81 5.54 -12.37 -9.94
C GLU A 81 5.32 -13.05 -8.59
N SER A 82 5.90 -12.47 -7.53
CA SER A 82 5.81 -12.99 -6.18
C SER A 82 4.35 -13.05 -5.66
N ALA A 83 3.52 -12.06 -6.01
CA ALA A 83 2.11 -12.02 -5.69
C ALA A 83 1.32 -13.09 -6.45
N ASN A 84 1.70 -13.38 -7.69
CA ASN A 84 1.13 -14.48 -8.45
C ASN A 84 1.44 -15.83 -7.78
N ASP A 85 2.69 -16.04 -7.34
CA ASP A 85 3.09 -17.23 -6.59
C ASP A 85 2.35 -17.37 -5.26
N THR A 86 2.18 -16.28 -4.50
CA THR A 86 1.35 -16.26 -3.29
C THR A 86 -0.08 -16.68 -3.58
N LYS A 87 -0.73 -16.11 -4.60
CA LYS A 87 -2.10 -16.47 -4.99
C LYS A 87 -2.20 -17.95 -5.33
N HIS A 88 -1.28 -18.47 -6.15
CA HIS A 88 -1.23 -19.88 -6.51
C HIS A 88 -0.97 -20.78 -5.29
N ARG A 89 -0.15 -20.33 -4.34
CA ARG A 89 0.11 -21.06 -3.10
C ARG A 89 -1.14 -21.18 -2.23
N VAL A 90 -1.94 -20.12 -2.10
CA VAL A 90 -3.22 -20.17 -1.36
C VAL A 90 -4.20 -21.16 -2.02
N ILE A 91 -4.30 -21.15 -3.35
CA ILE A 91 -5.11 -22.14 -4.10
C ILE A 91 -4.58 -23.56 -3.88
N SER A 92 -3.26 -23.73 -3.88
CA SER A 92 -2.62 -25.03 -3.63
C SER A 92 -2.93 -25.53 -2.21
N LEU A 93 -2.92 -24.67 -1.19
CA LEU A 93 -3.30 -25.03 0.17
C LEU A 93 -4.76 -25.47 0.26
N ALA A 94 -5.68 -24.74 -0.36
CA ALA A 94 -7.09 -25.13 -0.42
C ALA A 94 -7.26 -26.52 -1.06
N ARG A 95 -6.60 -26.73 -2.22
CA ARG A 95 -6.61 -28.03 -2.91
C ARG A 95 -6.01 -29.14 -2.04
N THR A 96 -4.90 -28.89 -1.35
CA THR A 96 -4.24 -29.90 -0.49
C THR A 96 -5.09 -30.24 0.73
N SER A 97 -5.79 -29.26 1.34
CA SER A 97 -6.78 -29.51 2.39
C SER A 97 -7.95 -30.37 1.88
N ARG A 98 -8.49 -30.03 0.69
CA ARG A 98 -9.56 -30.79 0.06
C ARG A 98 -9.21 -32.26 -0.19
N LEU A 99 -7.94 -32.54 -0.49
CA LEU A 99 -7.44 -33.90 -0.70
C LEU A 99 -7.13 -34.66 0.60
N GLY A 100 -7.31 -34.03 1.78
CA GLY A 100 -7.03 -34.65 3.07
C GLY A 100 -5.54 -34.76 3.40
N HIS A 101 -4.67 -33.97 2.74
CA HIS A 101 -3.23 -33.97 3.00
C HIS A 101 -2.78 -32.87 3.98
N LEU A 102 -3.74 -32.17 4.59
CA LEU A 102 -3.54 -31.17 5.63
C LEU A 102 -4.38 -31.54 6.90
N GLY A 103 -3.93 -31.16 8.10
CA GLY A 103 -4.41 -31.67 9.38
C GLY A 103 -3.28 -32.03 10.38
N LEU A 104 -3.51 -33.01 11.26
CA LEU A 104 -2.51 -33.49 12.23
C LEU A 104 -2.21 -34.98 12.04
N GLU A 105 -2.49 -35.50 10.85
CA GLU A 105 -2.28 -36.90 10.47
C GLU A 105 -0.83 -37.14 10.01
N ASP A 106 -0.36 -38.39 10.03
CA ASP A 106 1.04 -38.74 9.75
C ASP A 106 1.50 -38.40 8.32
N ASP A 107 0.58 -38.38 7.36
CA ASP A 107 0.83 -38.05 5.94
C ASP A 107 0.67 -36.54 5.62
N ASP A 108 0.61 -35.68 6.63
CA ASP A 108 0.43 -34.24 6.47
C ASP A 108 1.68 -33.52 5.91
N TRP A 109 1.47 -32.70 4.88
CA TRP A 109 2.54 -32.02 4.13
C TRP A 109 3.13 -30.75 4.80
N LEU A 110 2.51 -30.27 5.87
CA LEU A 110 2.89 -29.13 6.71
C LEU A 110 3.31 -29.52 8.14
N THR A 111 2.96 -30.72 8.62
CA THR A 111 3.41 -31.25 9.92
C THR A 111 4.89 -31.58 9.88
N ASN A 112 5.33 -32.25 8.80
CA ASN A 112 6.73 -32.57 8.57
C ASN A 112 7.42 -31.45 7.79
N GLU A 113 8.62 -31.05 8.23
CA GLU A 113 9.45 -30.05 7.53
C GLU A 113 10.00 -30.62 6.21
N GLY A 114 9.14 -30.64 5.17
CA GLY A 114 9.48 -31.04 3.82
C GLY A 114 9.42 -29.89 2.81
N TYR A 115 9.69 -30.18 1.54
CA TYR A 115 9.65 -29.22 0.44
C TYR A 115 8.34 -28.43 0.38
N TYR A 116 7.19 -29.08 0.60
CA TYR A 116 5.89 -28.42 0.55
C TYR A 116 5.76 -27.31 1.62
N SER A 117 6.12 -27.60 2.87
CA SER A 117 6.10 -26.62 3.96
C SER A 117 7.06 -25.45 3.71
N ILE A 118 8.32 -25.72 3.35
CA ILE A 118 9.35 -24.70 3.12
C ILE A 118 8.97 -23.80 1.94
N SER A 119 8.55 -24.39 0.81
CA SER A 119 8.07 -23.62 -0.34
C SER A 119 6.78 -22.84 -0.06
N THR A 120 5.94 -23.31 0.87
CA THR A 120 4.77 -22.56 1.32
C THR A 120 5.19 -21.30 2.08
N TYR A 121 6.11 -21.41 3.03
CA TYR A 121 6.61 -20.26 3.79
C TYR A 121 7.25 -19.22 2.88
N TYR A 122 8.13 -19.68 1.98
CA TYR A 122 8.79 -18.79 1.02
C TYR A 122 7.77 -18.03 0.16
N ASN A 123 6.87 -18.74 -0.53
CA ASN A 123 5.94 -18.13 -1.50
C ASN A 123 4.90 -17.21 -0.84
N LEU A 124 4.60 -17.39 0.45
CA LEU A 124 3.67 -16.51 1.17
C LEU A 124 4.35 -15.25 1.73
N PHE A 125 5.65 -15.31 2.04
CA PHE A 125 6.36 -14.20 2.70
C PHE A 125 7.24 -13.40 1.75
N ILE A 126 7.56 -13.93 0.57
CA ILE A 126 8.40 -13.23 -0.41
C ILE A 126 7.85 -11.86 -0.85
N PRO A 127 6.53 -11.63 -1.02
CA PRO A 127 6.03 -10.28 -1.35
C PRO A 127 6.27 -9.29 -0.20
N LEU A 128 6.35 -9.78 1.04
CA LEU A 128 6.61 -8.94 2.22
C LEU A 128 8.05 -8.45 2.25
N ALA A 129 8.99 -9.25 1.73
CA ALA A 129 10.38 -8.84 1.57
C ALA A 129 10.49 -7.68 0.56
N HIS A 130 9.75 -7.77 -0.55
CA HIS A 130 9.64 -6.67 -1.52
C HIS A 130 9.00 -5.42 -0.91
N TYR A 131 8.05 -5.55 0.01
CA TYR A 131 7.50 -4.41 0.76
C TYR A 131 8.58 -3.64 1.53
N LYS A 132 9.49 -4.34 2.19
CA LYS A 132 10.61 -3.69 2.90
C LYS A 132 11.53 -2.94 1.95
N GLN A 133 11.89 -3.55 0.81
CA GLN A 133 12.70 -2.88 -0.21
C GLN A 133 12.02 -1.61 -0.74
N ILE A 134 10.72 -1.69 -1.07
CA ILE A 134 9.94 -0.54 -1.54
C ILE A 134 9.87 0.54 -0.45
N ARG A 135 9.60 0.16 0.79
CA ARG A 135 9.51 1.11 1.92
C ARG A 135 10.82 1.88 2.10
N GLU A 136 11.97 1.23 1.99
CA GLU A 136 13.26 1.90 2.08
C GLU A 136 13.50 2.87 0.92
N ALA A 137 13.21 2.45 -0.32
CA ALA A 137 13.32 3.29 -1.51
C ALA A 137 12.42 4.54 -1.47
N LEU A 138 11.29 4.46 -0.76
CA LEU A 138 10.31 5.56 -0.67
C LEU A 138 10.56 6.57 0.45
N THR A 139 11.58 6.39 1.30
CA THR A 139 11.78 7.19 2.54
C THR A 139 11.82 8.70 2.30
N LEU A 140 12.21 9.17 1.10
CA LEU A 140 12.35 10.59 0.76
C LEU A 140 11.42 11.07 -0.38
N ILE A 141 10.43 10.27 -0.77
CA ILE A 141 9.59 10.55 -1.95
C ILE A 141 8.14 10.77 -1.51
N ASP A 142 7.54 11.88 -1.95
CA ASP A 142 6.10 12.09 -1.81
C ASP A 142 5.34 11.21 -2.82
N LEU A 143 4.64 10.19 -2.32
CA LEU A 143 3.82 9.29 -3.13
C LEU A 143 2.64 10.00 -3.82
N ASN A 144 2.26 11.21 -3.42
CA ASN A 144 1.20 11.96 -4.10
C ASN A 144 1.59 12.38 -5.53
N VAL A 145 2.89 12.37 -5.86
CA VAL A 145 3.40 12.68 -7.19
C VAL A 145 3.01 11.61 -8.23
N ASP A 146 2.80 10.37 -7.79
CA ASP A 146 2.39 9.23 -8.62
C ASP A 146 1.32 8.38 -7.91
N LYS A 147 0.05 8.61 -8.30
CA LYS A 147 -1.10 7.95 -7.70
C LYS A 147 -1.14 6.44 -7.94
N VAL A 148 -0.58 5.95 -9.05
CA VAL A 148 -0.51 4.50 -9.35
C VAL A 148 0.48 3.85 -8.40
N THR A 149 1.66 4.43 -8.25
CA THR A 149 2.68 3.96 -7.29
C THR A 149 2.14 3.97 -5.87
N LYS A 150 1.41 5.04 -5.48
CA LYS A 150 0.71 5.10 -4.18
C LYS A 150 -0.28 3.94 -4.00
N ALA A 151 -1.12 3.66 -5.00
CA ALA A 151 -2.09 2.57 -4.92
C ALA A 151 -1.41 1.19 -4.78
N ARG A 152 -0.33 0.94 -5.54
CA ARG A 152 0.49 -0.28 -5.41
C ARG A 152 1.09 -0.40 -4.02
N TYR A 153 1.64 0.69 -3.49
CA TYR A 153 2.20 0.76 -2.14
C TYR A 153 1.14 0.47 -1.07
N ASP A 154 -0.06 1.05 -1.20
CA ASP A 154 -1.16 0.83 -0.27
C ASP A 154 -1.60 -0.65 -0.27
N LEU A 155 -1.68 -1.29 -1.44
CA LEU A 155 -2.00 -2.72 -1.56
C LEU A 155 -0.98 -3.62 -0.85
N ILE A 156 0.32 -3.43 -1.13
CA ILE A 156 1.38 -4.27 -0.54
C ILE A 156 1.56 -3.99 0.96
N LYS A 157 1.37 -2.75 1.41
CA LYS A 157 1.35 -2.42 2.84
C LYS A 157 0.29 -3.24 3.58
N TRP A 158 -0.92 -3.34 3.03
CA TRP A 158 -1.97 -4.16 3.64
C TRP A 158 -1.74 -5.65 3.51
N LEU A 159 -1.04 -6.08 2.46
CA LEU A 159 -0.57 -7.47 2.32
C LEU A 159 0.43 -7.81 3.44
N TYR A 160 1.24 -6.85 3.87
CA TYR A 160 2.09 -7.00 5.05
C TYR A 160 1.29 -6.97 6.37
N ILE A 161 0.42 -5.97 6.56
CA ILE A 161 -0.27 -5.74 7.85
C ILE A 161 -1.25 -6.87 8.20
N CYS A 162 -1.94 -7.49 7.25
CA CYS A 162 -2.99 -8.45 7.61
C CYS A 162 -2.48 -9.71 8.33
N TRP A 163 -1.16 -9.98 8.28
CA TRP A 163 -0.53 -11.04 9.09
C TRP A 163 -0.56 -10.75 10.60
N THR A 164 -0.69 -9.48 11.00
CA THR A 164 -0.74 -9.03 12.39
C THR A 164 -2.16 -8.80 12.92
N ASP A 165 -3.16 -8.86 12.04
CA ASP A 165 -4.53 -8.43 12.33
C ASP A 165 -5.47 -9.63 12.56
N ASP A 166 -4.92 -10.73 13.10
CA ASP A 166 -5.67 -11.94 13.42
C ASP A 166 -6.83 -11.68 14.38
N PHE A 167 -6.64 -10.83 15.39
CA PHE A 167 -7.72 -10.40 16.28
C PHE A 167 -8.81 -9.60 15.58
N GLU A 168 -8.47 -8.78 14.59
CA GLU A 168 -9.47 -8.02 13.83
C GLU A 168 -10.27 -8.95 12.92
N LEU A 169 -9.59 -9.83 12.19
CA LEU A 169 -10.21 -10.85 11.33
C LEU A 169 -11.13 -11.80 12.12
N ALA A 170 -10.77 -12.12 13.37
CA ALA A 170 -11.61 -12.91 14.26
C ALA A 170 -12.89 -12.18 14.71
N ARG A 171 -12.83 -10.85 14.89
CA ARG A 171 -13.98 -10.03 15.34
C ARG A 171 -14.98 -9.70 14.24
N LEU A 172 -14.59 -9.82 12.97
CA LEU A 172 -15.49 -9.57 11.85
C LEU A 172 -16.57 -10.66 11.76
N GLU A 173 -17.81 -10.23 11.55
CA GLU A 173 -18.97 -11.13 11.44
C GLU A 173 -18.88 -12.08 10.24
N PRO A 174 -19.07 -13.40 10.43
CA PRO A 174 -19.40 -14.05 11.71
C PRO A 174 -18.18 -14.12 12.64
N ALA A 175 -18.34 -13.57 13.85
CA ALA A 175 -17.26 -13.47 14.81
C ALA A 175 -16.83 -14.86 15.33
N LEU A 176 -15.52 -15.04 15.49
CA LEU A 176 -14.91 -16.26 15.99
C LEU A 176 -14.32 -16.01 17.39
N SER A 177 -14.55 -16.94 18.32
CA SER A 177 -13.87 -16.90 19.62
C SER A 177 -12.38 -17.15 19.42
N TYR A 178 -11.53 -16.23 19.87
CA TYR A 178 -10.09 -16.27 19.63
C TYR A 178 -9.30 -15.73 20.82
N GLU A 179 -8.59 -16.62 21.51
CA GLU A 179 -7.88 -16.36 22.76
C GLU A 179 -6.50 -17.07 22.77
N PRO A 180 -5.60 -16.78 21.82
CA PRO A 180 -4.30 -17.47 21.70
C PRO A 180 -3.32 -17.12 22.84
N ASN A 181 -3.67 -16.15 23.70
CA ASN A 181 -2.83 -15.62 24.77
C ASN A 181 -3.27 -16.08 26.18
N ILE A 182 -4.21 -17.03 26.26
CA ILE A 182 -4.65 -17.56 27.57
C ILE A 182 -3.50 -18.28 28.29
N GLY A 183 -3.53 -18.29 29.62
CA GLY A 183 -2.66 -19.17 30.40
C GLY A 183 -2.86 -20.63 29.97
N ASN A 184 -1.77 -21.40 29.84
CA ASN A 184 -1.76 -22.78 29.35
C ASN A 184 -2.26 -22.97 27.90
N TRP A 185 -2.10 -21.97 27.03
CA TRP A 185 -2.50 -22.06 25.61
C TRP A 185 -1.92 -23.30 24.88
N LEU A 186 -0.73 -23.78 25.25
CA LEU A 186 -0.09 -24.97 24.68
C LEU A 186 -0.92 -26.25 24.87
N GLU A 187 -1.60 -26.39 26.02
CA GLU A 187 -2.47 -27.53 26.30
C GLU A 187 -3.82 -27.33 25.62
N GLN A 188 -4.37 -26.11 25.71
CA GLN A 188 -5.70 -25.79 25.20
C GLN A 188 -5.78 -25.78 23.66
N ARG A 189 -4.69 -25.48 22.95
CA ARG A 189 -4.68 -25.51 21.48
C ARG A 189 -4.93 -26.90 20.89
N ASN A 190 -4.67 -27.96 21.66
CA ASN A 190 -4.97 -29.33 21.24
C ASN A 190 -6.45 -29.66 21.38
N SER A 191 -7.18 -29.00 22.29
CA SER A 191 -8.61 -29.25 22.51
C SER A 191 -9.50 -28.40 21.60
N ASP A 192 -9.19 -27.12 21.41
CA ASP A 192 -9.84 -26.27 20.41
C ASP A 192 -8.81 -25.37 19.69
N PRO A 193 -8.18 -25.88 18.60
CA PRO A 193 -7.17 -25.13 17.88
C PRO A 193 -7.71 -23.82 17.28
N ARG A 194 -9.02 -23.77 16.97
CA ARG A 194 -9.65 -22.59 16.36
C ARG A 194 -9.60 -21.39 17.30
N LYS A 195 -9.73 -21.65 18.60
CA LYS A 195 -9.79 -20.64 19.65
C LYS A 195 -8.41 -20.33 20.25
N TYR A 196 -7.62 -21.36 20.56
CA TYR A 196 -6.41 -21.20 21.38
C TYR A 196 -5.09 -21.29 20.60
N TRP A 197 -5.10 -21.77 19.35
CA TRP A 197 -3.89 -21.74 18.52
C TRP A 197 -3.73 -20.36 17.89
N ARG A 198 -2.54 -19.78 18.03
CA ARG A 198 -2.17 -18.54 17.36
C ARG A 198 -2.23 -18.69 15.83
N GLN A 199 -2.93 -17.77 15.17
CA GLN A 199 -3.19 -17.78 13.72
C GLN A 199 -2.72 -16.50 13.02
N GLY A 200 -2.08 -15.57 13.75
CA GLY A 200 -1.37 -14.42 13.21
C GLY A 200 -0.02 -14.19 13.90
N LEU A 201 0.78 -13.31 13.31
CA LEU A 201 2.13 -13.02 13.76
C LEU A 201 2.16 -11.71 14.57
N PRO A 202 2.77 -11.70 15.77
CA PRO A 202 3.18 -10.45 16.39
C PRO A 202 4.10 -9.67 15.45
N ILE A 203 3.94 -8.34 15.37
CA ILE A 203 4.67 -7.49 14.42
C ILE A 203 6.20 -7.71 14.45
N GLY A 204 6.81 -7.84 15.63
CA GLY A 204 8.25 -8.09 15.75
C GLY A 204 8.68 -9.44 15.17
N ARG A 205 7.84 -10.47 15.27
CA ARG A 205 8.11 -11.79 14.67
C ARG A 205 7.90 -11.79 13.16
N LEU A 206 6.90 -11.05 12.68
CA LEU A 206 6.72 -10.79 11.25
C LEU A 206 7.94 -10.08 10.67
N ASP A 207 8.40 -9.01 11.34
CA ASP A 207 9.60 -8.28 10.93
C ASP A 207 10.84 -9.19 10.90
N SER A 208 11.09 -9.99 11.94
CA SER A 208 12.22 -10.93 11.94
C SER A 208 12.15 -11.92 10.77
N ALA A 209 10.98 -12.51 10.50
CA ALA A 209 10.81 -13.43 9.38
C ALA A 209 11.09 -12.74 8.03
N VAL A 210 10.54 -11.55 7.82
CA VAL A 210 10.68 -10.80 6.56
C VAL A 210 12.12 -10.29 6.37
N GLU A 211 12.76 -9.74 7.40
CA GLU A 211 14.15 -9.29 7.33
C GLU A 211 15.10 -10.46 7.05
N SER A 212 14.82 -11.66 7.55
CA SER A 212 15.64 -12.84 7.26
C SER A 212 15.60 -13.27 5.78
N LEU A 213 14.60 -12.83 5.01
CA LEU A 213 14.54 -13.02 3.55
C LEU A 213 15.41 -12.02 2.78
N LEU A 214 16.02 -11.04 3.46
CA LEU A 214 16.82 -9.99 2.85
C LEU A 214 18.31 -10.27 3.05
N THR A 215 19.09 -10.07 2.00
CA THR A 215 20.55 -10.11 2.04
C THR A 215 21.08 -8.74 1.64
N ARG A 216 22.02 -8.21 2.42
CA ARG A 216 22.72 -6.96 2.10
C ARG A 216 23.97 -7.26 1.28
N LEU A 217 24.04 -6.71 0.08
CA LEU A 217 25.21 -6.80 -0.80
C LEU A 217 26.29 -5.77 -0.37
N PRO A 218 27.55 -5.94 -0.81
CA PRO A 218 28.65 -5.02 -0.46
C PRO A 218 28.41 -3.56 -0.85
N ASP A 219 27.56 -3.30 -1.85
CA ASP A 219 27.17 -1.96 -2.30
C ASP A 219 25.97 -1.37 -1.52
N HIS A 220 25.65 -1.96 -0.37
CA HIS A 220 24.49 -1.64 0.47
C HIS A 220 23.13 -1.89 -0.18
N LYS A 221 23.06 -2.48 -1.37
CA LYS A 221 21.77 -2.87 -1.95
C LYS A 221 21.20 -4.06 -1.20
N ILE A 222 19.89 -4.00 -1.01
CA ILE A 222 19.12 -5.11 -0.46
C ILE A 222 18.64 -5.99 -1.61
N HIS A 223 18.94 -7.28 -1.52
CA HIS A 223 18.39 -8.30 -2.39
C HIS A 223 17.50 -9.25 -1.59
N VAL A 224 16.43 -9.73 -2.22
CA VAL A 224 15.56 -10.75 -1.65
C VAL A 224 16.14 -12.11 -2.01
N LYS A 225 16.39 -12.96 -1.01
CA LYS A 225 16.91 -14.32 -1.19
C LYS A 225 16.06 -15.09 -2.21
N SER A 226 16.72 -15.80 -3.10
CA SER A 226 16.09 -16.82 -3.94
C SER A 226 15.59 -18.00 -3.09
N TYR A 227 14.73 -18.84 -3.66
CA TYR A 227 14.22 -20.04 -2.97
C TYR A 227 15.35 -20.96 -2.50
N GLY A 228 16.39 -21.17 -3.32
CA GLY A 228 17.52 -22.04 -2.98
C GLY A 228 18.35 -21.52 -1.80
N GLU A 229 18.59 -20.21 -1.76
CA GLU A 229 19.27 -19.55 -0.62
C GLU A 229 18.42 -19.64 0.64
N PHE A 230 17.12 -19.32 0.54
CA PHE A 230 16.18 -19.44 1.65
C PHE A 230 16.12 -20.88 2.18
N GLU A 231 15.97 -21.89 1.31
CA GLU A 231 15.87 -23.29 1.72
C GLU A 231 17.16 -23.77 2.40
N SER A 232 18.32 -23.39 1.87
CA SER A 232 19.62 -23.70 2.47
C SER A 232 19.74 -23.11 3.88
N ASP A 233 19.43 -21.83 4.03
CA ASP A 233 19.48 -21.14 5.31
C ASP A 233 18.42 -21.69 6.28
N TYR A 234 17.19 -21.89 5.83
CA TYR A 234 16.09 -22.43 6.66
C TYR A 234 16.42 -23.81 7.24
N LYS A 235 17.09 -24.68 6.47
CA LYS A 235 17.52 -26.02 6.95
C LYS A 235 18.65 -25.94 7.99
N ASN A 236 19.46 -24.89 7.96
CA ASN A 236 20.43 -24.63 9.01
C ASN A 236 19.73 -24.08 10.27
N LYS A 237 19.59 -24.91 11.30
CA LYS A 237 18.89 -24.56 12.55
C LYS A 237 19.50 -23.38 13.32
N GLN A 238 20.73 -22.99 13.01
CA GLN A 238 21.42 -21.84 13.61
C GLN A 238 21.32 -20.56 12.76
N SER A 239 20.66 -20.59 11.61
CA SER A 239 20.51 -19.41 10.75
C SER A 239 19.44 -18.46 11.28
N GLU A 240 19.58 -17.17 10.94
CA GLU A 240 18.57 -16.15 11.19
C GLU A 240 17.23 -16.47 10.50
N VAL A 241 17.27 -17.17 9.36
CA VAL A 241 16.07 -17.63 8.64
C VAL A 241 15.30 -18.67 9.44
N SER A 242 15.99 -19.69 9.97
CA SER A 242 15.37 -20.73 10.79
C SER A 242 14.77 -20.13 12.07
N GLU A 243 15.46 -19.19 12.71
CA GLU A 243 14.95 -18.48 13.90
C GLU A 243 13.78 -17.56 13.56
N GLY A 244 13.91 -16.73 12.53
CA GLY A 244 12.89 -15.78 12.09
C GLY A 244 11.57 -16.46 11.71
N PHE A 245 11.64 -17.62 11.04
CA PHE A 245 10.47 -18.40 10.64
C PHE A 245 9.96 -19.38 11.71
N SER A 246 10.55 -19.43 12.91
CA SER A 246 10.14 -20.37 13.96
C SER A 246 8.65 -20.30 14.31
N LEU A 247 8.08 -19.10 14.40
CA LEU A 247 6.65 -18.89 14.66
C LEU A 247 5.79 -19.10 13.40
N VAL A 248 6.30 -18.77 12.21
CA VAL A 248 5.62 -19.07 10.94
C VAL A 248 5.40 -20.57 10.83
N ARG A 249 6.43 -21.36 11.11
CA ARG A 249 6.34 -22.82 11.17
C ARG A 249 5.28 -23.29 12.17
N ASP A 250 5.24 -22.75 13.39
CA ASP A 250 4.25 -23.17 14.41
C ASP A 250 2.81 -22.83 14.00
N ILE A 251 2.59 -21.69 13.34
CA ILE A 251 1.26 -21.30 12.84
C ILE A 251 0.79 -22.23 11.72
N PHE A 252 1.69 -22.61 10.81
CA PHE A 252 1.39 -23.49 9.69
C PHE A 252 1.47 -24.98 10.02
N HIS A 253 2.00 -25.36 11.19
CA HIS A 253 2.16 -26.75 11.58
C HIS A 253 0.80 -27.44 11.61
N GLY A 254 0.62 -28.38 10.69
CA GLY A 254 -0.61 -29.11 10.48
C GLY A 254 -1.82 -28.24 10.09
N PHE A 255 -1.59 -27.07 9.50
CA PHE A 255 -2.65 -26.11 9.17
C PHE A 255 -3.76 -26.72 8.32
N ASP A 256 -5.02 -26.55 8.74
CA ASP A 256 -6.23 -26.84 7.95
C ASP A 256 -7.26 -25.71 8.19
N PRO A 257 -7.98 -25.23 7.14
CA PRO A 257 -8.96 -24.15 7.30
C PRO A 257 -10.05 -24.40 8.34
N ARG A 258 -10.45 -25.65 8.60
CA ARG A 258 -11.46 -26.00 9.63
C ARG A 258 -10.96 -25.71 11.03
N THR A 259 -9.69 -25.99 11.26
CA THR A 259 -9.07 -25.90 12.60
C THR A 259 -8.39 -24.55 12.81
N ARG A 260 -8.00 -23.86 11.73
CA ARG A 260 -7.37 -22.53 11.74
C ARG A 260 -8.13 -21.54 10.82
N PRO A 261 -9.41 -21.23 11.11
CA PRO A 261 -10.25 -20.40 10.24
C PRO A 261 -9.79 -18.93 10.15
N ILE A 262 -9.13 -18.39 11.17
CA ILE A 262 -8.63 -17.00 11.16
C ILE A 262 -7.40 -16.90 10.25
N LEU A 263 -6.51 -17.90 10.29
CA LEU A 263 -5.40 -17.96 9.33
C LEU A 263 -5.95 -18.13 7.90
N TRP A 264 -7.00 -18.93 7.71
CA TRP A 264 -7.66 -19.05 6.42
C TRP A 264 -8.23 -17.71 5.93
N ARG A 265 -8.92 -16.94 6.78
CA ARG A 265 -9.37 -15.57 6.45
C ARG A 265 -8.21 -14.67 6.05
N CYS A 266 -7.07 -14.75 6.74
CA CYS A 266 -5.86 -14.01 6.38
C CYS A 266 -5.34 -14.42 4.99
N LEU A 267 -5.28 -15.71 4.68
CA LEU A 267 -4.87 -16.21 3.36
C LEU A 267 -5.84 -15.80 2.24
N LEU A 268 -7.14 -15.69 2.53
CA LEU A 268 -8.11 -15.11 1.60
C LEU A 268 -7.86 -13.62 1.36
N VAL A 269 -7.54 -12.85 2.40
CA VAL A 269 -7.12 -11.44 2.27
C VAL A 269 -5.86 -11.33 1.40
N GLN A 270 -4.86 -12.18 1.65
CA GLN A 270 -3.66 -12.28 0.81
C GLN A 270 -4.04 -12.52 -0.66
N SER A 271 -4.94 -13.47 -0.94
CA SER A 271 -5.39 -13.76 -2.30
C SER A 271 -6.05 -12.55 -3.00
N ILE A 272 -6.90 -11.80 -2.29
CA ILE A 272 -7.53 -10.57 -2.81
C ILE A 272 -6.46 -9.53 -3.15
N LEU A 273 -5.54 -9.28 -2.22
CA LEU A 273 -4.51 -8.24 -2.36
C LEU A 273 -3.48 -8.61 -3.44
N SER A 274 -3.03 -9.87 -3.47
CA SER A 274 -2.15 -10.39 -4.53
C SER A 274 -2.78 -10.23 -5.90
N ARG A 275 -4.06 -10.58 -6.06
CA ARG A 275 -4.76 -10.37 -7.33
C ARG A 275 -4.84 -8.88 -7.69
N ALA A 276 -5.14 -8.02 -6.72
CA ALA A 276 -5.22 -6.58 -6.97
C ALA A 276 -3.85 -5.98 -7.36
N ILE A 277 -2.75 -6.47 -6.77
CA ILE A 277 -1.38 -6.14 -7.18
C ILE A 277 -1.12 -6.57 -8.62
N ILE A 278 -1.52 -7.80 -8.99
CA ILE A 278 -1.36 -8.30 -10.36
C ILE A 278 -2.19 -7.50 -11.37
N GLU A 279 -3.39 -7.06 -10.99
CA GLU A 279 -4.20 -6.19 -11.86
C GLU A 279 -3.59 -4.78 -11.97
N SER A 280 -2.97 -4.28 -10.91
CA SER A 280 -2.31 -2.96 -10.89
C SER A 280 -1.07 -2.88 -11.79
N SER A 281 -0.42 -4.01 -12.11
CA SER A 281 0.74 -4.04 -13.00
C SER A 281 0.37 -3.71 -14.45
N LYS A 282 -0.90 -3.87 -14.81
CA LYS A 282 -1.44 -3.60 -16.15
C LYS A 282 -1.77 -2.12 -16.39
N LEU A 283 -1.73 -1.29 -15.35
CA LEU A 283 -2.04 0.13 -15.48
C LEU A 283 -0.91 0.88 -16.18
N SER A 284 -1.29 1.77 -17.09
CA SER A 284 -0.40 2.84 -17.55
C SER A 284 -0.41 4.00 -16.54
N ARG A 285 0.61 4.86 -16.60
CA ARG A 285 0.67 6.08 -15.77
C ARG A 285 -0.46 7.07 -16.06
N ASP A 286 -1.00 7.03 -17.27
CA ASP A 286 -2.11 7.88 -17.70
C ASP A 286 -3.48 7.32 -17.26
N THR A 287 -3.50 6.19 -16.55
CA THR A 287 -4.75 5.59 -16.08
C THR A 287 -5.43 6.52 -15.08
N ASN A 288 -6.72 6.79 -15.30
CA ASN A 288 -7.54 7.49 -14.32
C ASN A 288 -7.64 6.65 -13.04
N ILE A 289 -6.92 7.04 -12.00
CA ILE A 289 -6.89 6.29 -10.72
C ILE A 289 -8.27 6.24 -10.07
N GLU A 290 -9.17 7.19 -10.36
CA GLU A 290 -10.53 7.20 -9.81
C GLU A 290 -11.35 6.02 -10.33
N GLU A 291 -11.03 5.54 -11.53
CA GLU A 291 -11.62 4.35 -12.16
C GLU A 291 -10.88 3.06 -11.78
N PHE A 292 -9.65 3.17 -11.26
CA PHE A 292 -8.88 2.01 -10.84
C PHE A 292 -9.38 1.43 -9.52
N LYS A 293 -10.22 0.39 -9.64
CA LYS A 293 -10.78 -0.36 -8.52
C LYS A 293 -10.43 -1.85 -8.64
N PRO A 294 -9.18 -2.25 -8.33
CA PRO A 294 -8.73 -3.64 -8.48
C PRO A 294 -9.31 -4.57 -7.41
N ILE A 295 -9.80 -4.02 -6.30
CA ILE A 295 -10.34 -4.82 -5.20
C ILE A 295 -11.81 -5.10 -5.48
N ARG A 296 -12.11 -6.38 -5.72
CA ARG A 296 -13.45 -6.90 -6.00
C ARG A 296 -13.74 -8.16 -5.19
N PRO A 297 -15.01 -8.54 -5.00
CA PRO A 297 -15.35 -9.84 -4.43
C PRO A 297 -14.77 -11.00 -5.25
N PHE A 298 -14.66 -12.17 -4.63
CA PHE A 298 -14.31 -13.39 -5.35
C PHE A 298 -15.42 -13.79 -6.33
N THR A 299 -15.02 -14.21 -7.53
CA THR A 299 -15.93 -14.81 -8.51
C THR A 299 -16.30 -16.24 -8.12
N LYS A 300 -17.38 -16.77 -8.71
CA LYS A 300 -17.75 -18.19 -8.56
C LYS A 300 -16.65 -19.17 -8.99
N THR A 301 -15.75 -18.77 -9.89
CA THR A 301 -14.62 -19.62 -10.32
C THR A 301 -13.54 -19.60 -9.26
N GLU A 302 -13.17 -18.42 -8.76
CA GLU A 302 -12.16 -18.28 -7.70
C GLU A 302 -12.61 -18.98 -6.40
N ILE A 303 -13.90 -18.87 -6.04
CA ILE A 303 -14.46 -19.60 -4.88
C ILE A 303 -14.33 -21.12 -5.06
N ARG A 304 -14.54 -21.65 -6.28
CA ARG A 304 -14.38 -23.08 -6.58
C ARG A 304 -12.93 -23.54 -6.50
N GLU A 305 -11.99 -22.71 -6.94
CA GLU A 305 -10.56 -22.97 -6.82
C GLU A 305 -10.08 -22.99 -5.36
N LEU A 306 -10.68 -22.13 -4.53
CA LEU A 306 -10.40 -21.97 -3.11
C LEU A 306 -11.29 -22.83 -2.20
N ASP A 307 -12.12 -23.71 -2.77
CA ASP A 307 -12.95 -24.62 -2.00
C ASP A 307 -12.09 -25.73 -1.41
N TRP A 308 -11.80 -25.60 -0.11
CA TRP A 308 -10.93 -26.50 0.62
C TRP A 308 -11.66 -27.73 1.17
N ARG A 309 -12.99 -27.80 1.06
CA ARG A 309 -13.78 -28.90 1.63
C ARG A 309 -13.61 -30.17 0.82
N ASN A 310 -13.46 -31.32 1.49
CA ASN A 310 -13.41 -32.63 0.83
C ASN A 310 -14.83 -33.08 0.46
N ASP A 311 -15.74 -32.99 1.43
CA ASP A 311 -17.17 -33.19 1.24
C ASP A 311 -17.94 -31.88 1.47
N LYS A 312 -19.01 -31.67 0.69
CA LYS A 312 -19.90 -30.51 0.85
C LYS A 312 -20.62 -30.50 2.19
N ASP A 313 -20.74 -31.67 2.83
CA ASP A 313 -21.37 -31.83 4.13
C ASP A 313 -20.42 -31.52 5.31
N ASP A 314 -19.10 -31.38 5.07
CA ASP A 314 -18.10 -31.08 6.12
C ASP A 314 -18.40 -29.76 6.84
N VAL A 315 -18.81 -28.75 6.08
CA VAL A 315 -19.16 -27.41 6.57
C VAL A 315 -20.27 -26.84 5.69
N SER A 316 -21.32 -26.33 6.35
CA SER A 316 -22.44 -25.69 5.66
C SER A 316 -21.97 -24.63 4.66
N GLU A 317 -22.61 -24.58 3.49
CA GLU A 317 -22.24 -23.63 2.42
C GLU A 317 -22.22 -22.18 2.93
N ARG A 318 -23.15 -21.82 3.82
CA ARG A 318 -23.19 -20.49 4.46
C ARG A 318 -21.94 -20.20 5.29
N SER A 319 -21.49 -21.16 6.11
CA SER A 319 -20.28 -20.98 6.92
C SER A 319 -19.04 -20.88 6.03
N PHE A 320 -18.94 -21.71 4.99
CA PHE A 320 -17.84 -21.66 4.04
C PHE A 320 -17.77 -20.32 3.29
N LEU A 321 -18.89 -19.82 2.76
CA LEU A 321 -18.94 -18.56 2.02
C LEU A 321 -18.67 -17.35 2.92
N SER A 322 -19.00 -17.44 4.22
CA SER A 322 -18.82 -16.33 5.16
C SER A 322 -17.36 -15.89 5.32
N ASP A 323 -16.38 -16.80 5.18
CA ASP A 323 -14.96 -16.43 5.27
C ASP A 323 -14.50 -15.54 4.10
N PHE A 324 -15.06 -15.75 2.91
CA PHE A 324 -14.81 -14.90 1.74
C PHE A 324 -15.42 -13.51 1.91
N GLU A 325 -16.61 -13.43 2.51
CA GLU A 325 -17.26 -12.16 2.83
C GLU A 325 -16.47 -11.38 3.88
N VAL A 326 -15.98 -12.06 4.92
CA VAL A 326 -15.13 -11.47 5.96
C VAL A 326 -13.84 -10.93 5.36
N ALA A 327 -13.14 -11.71 4.54
CA ALA A 327 -11.90 -11.29 3.90
C ALA A 327 -12.12 -10.05 3.01
N PHE A 328 -13.19 -10.04 2.20
CA PHE A 328 -13.51 -8.88 1.38
C PHE A 328 -13.92 -7.65 2.21
N LYS A 329 -14.69 -7.84 3.28
CA LYS A 329 -15.09 -6.77 4.21
C LYS A 329 -13.88 -6.14 4.91
N TYR A 330 -12.92 -6.97 5.32
CA TYR A 330 -11.65 -6.51 5.90
C TYR A 330 -10.92 -5.58 4.92
N VAL A 331 -10.66 -6.05 3.69
CA VAL A 331 -9.96 -5.25 2.68
C VAL A 331 -10.73 -3.98 2.33
N LYS A 332 -12.06 -4.05 2.21
CA LYS A 332 -12.91 -2.90 1.91
C LYS A 332 -12.87 -1.82 2.98
N THR A 333 -12.76 -2.22 4.26
CA THR A 333 -12.67 -1.29 5.38
C THR A 333 -11.37 -0.48 5.33
N HIS A 334 -10.28 -1.14 4.95
CA HIS A 334 -8.94 -0.57 4.98
C HIS A 334 -8.49 0.10 3.67
N LEU A 335 -9.05 -0.33 2.53
CA LEU A 335 -8.76 0.18 1.20
C LEU A 335 -10.03 0.58 0.43
N PRO A 336 -10.93 1.41 1.01
CA PRO A 336 -12.22 1.72 0.39
C PRO A 336 -12.07 2.41 -0.97
N HIS A 337 -11.01 3.22 -1.14
CA HIS A 337 -10.75 3.96 -2.37
C HIS A 337 -10.25 3.08 -3.52
N LEU A 338 -9.85 1.84 -3.28
CA LEU A 338 -9.45 0.86 -4.31
C LEU A 338 -10.52 -0.22 -4.56
N CYS A 339 -11.64 -0.15 -3.84
CA CYS A 339 -12.72 -1.13 -3.93
C CYS A 339 -13.75 -0.76 -4.97
N GLN A 340 -14.18 -1.76 -5.76
CA GLN A 340 -15.34 -1.60 -6.64
C GLN A 340 -16.57 -1.31 -5.78
N SER A 341 -17.37 -0.32 -6.19
CA SER A 341 -18.69 -0.12 -5.64
C SER A 341 -19.49 -1.38 -5.95
N VAL A 342 -19.74 -2.21 -4.94
CA VAL A 342 -20.59 -3.38 -5.10
C VAL A 342 -21.99 -2.86 -5.40
N ILE A 343 -22.39 -2.88 -6.67
CA ILE A 343 -23.80 -2.83 -7.03
C ILE A 343 -24.33 -4.20 -6.62
N VAL A 344 -24.90 -4.26 -5.41
CA VAL A 344 -25.46 -5.48 -4.86
C VAL A 344 -26.72 -5.81 -5.66
N ASN A 345 -26.54 -6.47 -6.80
CA ASN A 345 -27.61 -7.23 -7.42
C ASN A 345 -27.60 -8.60 -6.73
N HIS A 346 -28.22 -8.67 -5.54
CA HIS A 346 -28.64 -9.97 -5.02
C HIS A 346 -29.61 -10.58 -6.04
N PRO A 347 -29.38 -11.82 -6.50
CA PRO A 347 -30.42 -12.57 -7.21
C PRO A 347 -31.63 -12.84 -6.31
#